data_AF-A0A6A6WV94-F1
#
_entry.id   AF-A0A6A6WV94-F1
#
_cell.length_a   1.000
_cell.length_b   1.000
_cell.length_c   1.000
_cell.angle_alpha   90.00
_cell.angle_beta   90.00
_cell.angle_gamma   90.00
#
_symmetry.space_group_name_H-M   'P 1'
#
loop_
_entity.id
_entity.type
_entity.pdbx_description
1 polymer ?
#
loop_
_entity_poly.entity_id
_entity_poly.type
_entity_poly.pdbx_seq_one_letter_code
_entity_poly.pdbx_strand_id
1 'polypeptide(L)'
;PPQVKYWALGNEIWGPWQVAQLSAPAYSALAYQYAKALKLLDPSITLILCGETGYSSWDHTVLTSCVKHDVHGLGGDPTKRLIDMHSIHVYTADGDAVANAVAPRAAERAIQMAMALVDLARIENGVPAAVPRPTICFDEWNVWDPVRAPGEQGAEEKYTLSDALAVGVWLNVFVRQAASVGMANIAQSVNVISPLMTTPTGVVRQTTWWPLLLFSRFMRGHSVALSVRAPEYLGRTNPAWIRGTIETPFLDASAALGEDGWVTLAVVNVHEERDFEVELKGVKEGKVDVYTVTGESAAVVNTEGEEKVGIKESSWDGVGKYTFGKSSLTLLRWKA
;
A
#
# COMPACT_ATOMS: atom_id res chain seq x y z
N PRO A 1 -20.00 -14.80 20.91
CA PRO A 1 -20.06 -14.24 19.52
C PRO A 1 -18.67 -13.76 19.08
N PRO A 2 -18.27 -13.97 17.81
CA PRO A 2 -17.03 -13.39 17.29
C PRO A 2 -17.10 -11.86 17.34
N GLN A 3 -16.05 -11.22 17.85
CA GLN A 3 -15.95 -9.76 17.99
C GLN A 3 -15.35 -9.15 16.72
N VAL A 4 -16.16 -9.08 15.65
CA VAL A 4 -15.73 -8.49 14.37
C VAL A 4 -15.62 -6.97 14.53
N LYS A 5 -14.38 -6.48 14.52
CA LYS A 5 -14.09 -5.06 14.76
C LYS A 5 -14.28 -4.19 13.51
N TYR A 6 -13.90 -4.66 12.33
CA TYR A 6 -13.86 -3.84 11.12
C TYR A 6 -15.03 -4.20 10.19
N TRP A 7 -15.75 -3.18 9.71
CA TRP A 7 -16.91 -3.35 8.83
C TRP A 7 -16.86 -2.35 7.67
N ALA A 8 -16.74 -2.87 6.45
CA ALA A 8 -16.87 -2.09 5.23
C ALA A 8 -18.36 -1.87 4.90
N LEU A 9 -18.73 -0.63 4.63
CA LEU A 9 -20.09 -0.23 4.26
C LEU A 9 -20.26 -0.39 2.74
N GLY A 10 -20.29 -1.65 2.29
CA GLY A 10 -20.32 -2.00 0.87
C GLY A 10 -18.94 -2.23 0.26
N ASN A 11 -18.92 -2.65 -1.00
CA ASN A 11 -17.71 -2.91 -1.80
C ASN A 11 -17.92 -2.32 -3.19
N GLU A 12 -16.98 -1.53 -3.69
CA GLU A 12 -16.99 -0.91 -5.04
C GLU A 12 -18.38 -0.54 -5.59
N ILE A 13 -19.23 0.07 -4.77
CA ILE A 13 -20.64 0.34 -5.12
C ILE A 13 -20.77 1.33 -6.30
N TRP A 14 -19.68 2.02 -6.63
CA TRP A 14 -19.53 2.90 -7.77
C TRP A 14 -19.33 2.17 -9.11
N GLY A 15 -18.83 0.92 -9.10
CA GLY A 15 -18.45 0.19 -10.30
C GLY A 15 -19.64 -0.38 -11.06
N PRO A 16 -19.71 -0.26 -12.41
CA PRO A 16 -20.81 -0.80 -13.21
C PRO A 16 -20.93 -2.33 -13.19
N TRP A 17 -19.88 -3.04 -12.75
CA TRP A 17 -19.90 -4.49 -12.54
C TRP A 17 -20.61 -4.89 -11.25
N GLN A 18 -20.77 -3.96 -10.30
CA GLN A 18 -21.23 -4.32 -8.97
C GLN A 18 -22.74 -4.49 -8.91
N VAL A 19 -23.19 -5.59 -8.31
CA VAL A 19 -24.62 -5.83 -8.07
C VAL A 19 -25.14 -4.76 -7.11
N ALA A 20 -26.27 -4.15 -7.47
CA ALA A 20 -26.85 -3.03 -6.74
C ALA A 20 -25.94 -1.78 -6.69
N GLN A 21 -25.25 -1.48 -7.81
CA GLN A 21 -24.54 -0.22 -8.03
C GLN A 21 -25.43 0.99 -7.68
N LEU A 22 -24.84 1.99 -7.02
CA LEU A 22 -25.50 3.24 -6.66
C LEU A 22 -24.72 4.44 -7.18
N SER A 23 -25.39 5.58 -7.31
CA SER A 23 -24.72 6.87 -7.45
C SER A 23 -24.09 7.30 -6.12
N ALA A 24 -23.07 8.17 -6.16
CA ALA A 24 -22.39 8.63 -4.95
C ALA A 24 -23.35 9.25 -3.91
N PRO A 25 -24.33 10.09 -4.28
CA PRO A 25 -25.31 10.62 -3.32
C PRO A 25 -26.20 9.53 -2.71
N ALA A 26 -26.66 8.56 -3.52
CA ALA A 26 -27.52 7.48 -3.05
C ALA A 26 -26.76 6.54 -2.09
N TYR A 27 -25.53 6.18 -2.44
CA TYR A 27 -24.63 5.43 -1.57
C TYR A 27 -24.39 6.16 -0.25
N SER A 28 -24.01 7.45 -0.32
CA SER A 28 -23.68 8.25 0.87
C SER A 28 -24.87 8.35 1.84
N ALA A 29 -26.07 8.58 1.32
CA ALA A 29 -27.28 8.62 2.14
C ALA A 29 -27.51 7.28 2.86
N LEU A 30 -27.36 6.16 2.15
CA LEU A 30 -27.56 4.83 2.69
C LEU A 30 -26.47 4.43 3.70
N ALA A 31 -25.20 4.60 3.33
CA ALA A 31 -24.04 4.28 4.16
C ALA A 31 -24.07 5.04 5.49
N TYR A 32 -24.47 6.32 5.47
CA TYR A 32 -24.57 7.11 6.70
C TYR A 32 -25.65 6.59 7.65
N GLN A 33 -26.80 6.11 7.13
CA GLN A 33 -27.84 5.50 7.98
C GLN A 33 -27.38 4.16 8.56
N TYR A 34 -26.69 3.32 7.76
CA TYR A 34 -26.06 2.11 8.28
C TYR A 34 -25.04 2.43 9.37
N ALA A 35 -24.22 3.45 9.18
CA ALA A 35 -23.22 3.85 10.17
C ALA A 35 -23.86 4.23 11.52
N LYS A 36 -24.96 5.01 11.49
CA LYS A 36 -25.73 5.33 12.70
C LYS A 36 -26.27 4.08 13.38
N ALA A 37 -26.92 3.19 12.63
CA ALA A 37 -27.53 1.99 13.17
C ALA A 37 -26.48 1.05 13.79
N LEU A 38 -25.36 0.84 13.11
CA LEU A 38 -24.29 -0.04 13.55
C LEU A 38 -23.57 0.52 14.80
N LYS A 39 -23.23 1.82 14.82
CA LYS A 39 -22.58 2.44 15.99
C LYS A 39 -23.51 2.60 17.19
N LEU A 40 -24.83 2.69 16.97
CA LEU A 40 -25.83 2.65 18.05
C LEU A 40 -25.85 1.27 18.73
N LEU A 41 -25.70 0.20 17.94
CA LEU A 41 -25.65 -1.16 18.45
C LEU A 41 -24.30 -1.49 19.11
N ASP A 42 -23.21 -1.13 18.43
CA ASP A 42 -21.85 -1.34 18.92
C ASP A 42 -20.96 -0.14 18.56
N PRO A 43 -20.72 0.79 19.50
CA PRO A 43 -19.87 1.95 19.25
C PRO A 43 -18.38 1.61 19.12
N SER A 44 -17.96 0.36 19.39
CA SER A 44 -16.54 -0.06 19.39
C SER A 44 -16.02 -0.53 18.03
N ILE A 45 -16.91 -0.82 17.08
CA ILE A 45 -16.52 -1.21 15.72
C ILE A 45 -15.84 -0.05 14.98
N THR A 46 -15.05 -0.38 13.98
CA THR A 46 -14.45 0.54 13.01
C THR A 46 -15.24 0.45 11.72
N LEU A 47 -15.79 1.57 11.26
CA LEU A 47 -16.53 1.63 9.99
C LEU A 47 -15.70 2.21 8.86
N ILE A 48 -15.72 1.53 7.71
CA ILE A 48 -15.00 1.91 6.49
C ILE A 48 -16.01 2.29 5.40
N LEU A 49 -15.93 3.51 4.87
CA LEU A 49 -16.70 3.91 3.69
C LEU A 49 -16.13 3.24 2.44
N CYS A 50 -17.00 2.94 1.47
CA CYS A 50 -16.62 2.52 0.13
C CYS A 50 -16.22 3.76 -0.69
N GLY A 51 -14.91 3.99 -0.83
CA GLY A 51 -14.37 4.93 -1.79
C GLY A 51 -14.02 4.27 -3.12
N GLU A 52 -13.32 5.03 -3.96
CA GLU A 52 -12.91 4.62 -5.31
C GLU A 52 -11.39 4.61 -5.43
N THR A 53 -10.74 5.72 -5.77
CA THR A 53 -9.28 5.75 -6.03
C THR A 53 -8.52 6.73 -5.16
N GLY A 54 -9.21 7.53 -4.35
CA GLY A 54 -8.66 8.61 -3.55
C GLY A 54 -8.53 9.94 -4.29
N TYR A 55 -8.74 9.95 -5.61
CA TYR A 55 -8.65 11.14 -6.47
C TYR A 55 -9.87 11.32 -7.37
N SER A 56 -11.02 10.77 -7.00
CA SER A 56 -12.23 10.85 -7.82
C SER A 56 -13.31 11.78 -7.23
N SER A 57 -14.30 12.10 -8.08
CA SER A 57 -15.49 12.84 -7.65
C SER A 57 -16.41 12.01 -6.75
N TRP A 58 -16.36 10.67 -6.86
CA TRP A 58 -17.00 9.76 -5.91
C TRP A 58 -16.45 9.97 -4.51
N ASP A 59 -15.11 9.90 -4.36
CA ASP A 59 -14.44 10.08 -3.08
C ASP A 59 -14.80 11.40 -2.42
N HIS A 60 -14.74 12.50 -3.20
CA HIS A 60 -15.15 13.82 -2.74
C HIS A 60 -16.61 13.81 -2.23
N THR A 61 -17.55 13.31 -3.03
CA THR A 61 -18.98 13.32 -2.68
C THR A 61 -19.27 12.49 -1.42
N VAL A 62 -18.66 11.30 -1.33
CA VAL A 62 -18.83 10.37 -0.21
C VAL A 62 -18.26 10.95 1.07
N LEU A 63 -17.04 11.48 1.03
CA LEU A 63 -16.39 12.10 2.19
C LEU A 63 -17.16 13.32 2.67
N THR A 64 -17.52 14.26 1.78
CA THR A 64 -18.31 15.45 2.13
C THR A 64 -19.66 15.07 2.72
N SER A 65 -20.28 13.99 2.25
CA SER A 65 -21.60 13.56 2.73
C SER A 65 -21.57 12.79 4.05
N CYS A 66 -20.50 12.07 4.34
CA CYS A 66 -20.45 11.09 5.45
C CYS A 66 -19.49 11.49 6.59
N VAL A 67 -18.47 12.31 6.35
CA VAL A 67 -17.54 12.78 7.39
C VAL A 67 -18.18 13.95 8.14
N LYS A 68 -19.05 13.61 9.09
CA LYS A 68 -19.86 14.53 9.89
C LYS A 68 -19.72 14.24 11.39
N HIS A 69 -20.14 15.20 12.20
CA HIS A 69 -20.24 15.04 13.66
C HIS A 69 -21.70 15.13 14.10
N ASP A 70 -22.31 13.98 14.41
CA ASP A 70 -23.68 13.87 14.91
C ASP A 70 -23.67 13.37 16.36
N VAL A 71 -23.92 14.28 17.31
CA VAL A 71 -23.86 14.01 18.75
C VAL A 71 -24.87 12.96 19.19
N HIS A 72 -26.05 12.92 18.54
CA HIS A 72 -27.14 12.01 18.93
C HIS A 72 -26.78 10.55 18.61
N GLY A 73 -26.17 10.30 17.45
CA GLY A 73 -25.72 8.97 17.04
C GLY A 73 -24.50 8.43 17.80
N LEU A 74 -23.87 9.27 18.64
CA LEU A 74 -22.59 8.96 19.30
C LEU A 74 -22.68 8.94 20.83
N GLY A 75 -23.90 9.01 21.38
CA GLY A 75 -24.13 8.98 22.83
C GLY A 75 -23.59 10.21 23.57
N GLY A 76 -23.46 11.35 22.88
CA GLY A 76 -23.01 12.61 23.49
C GLY A 76 -21.49 12.83 23.56
N ASP A 77 -20.67 11.85 23.14
CA ASP A 77 -19.21 11.96 23.21
C ASP A 77 -18.64 12.82 22.06
N PRO A 78 -18.03 13.98 22.36
CA PRO A 78 -17.55 14.93 21.36
C PRO A 78 -16.23 14.51 20.68
N THR A 79 -15.68 13.35 21.05
CA THR A 79 -14.47 12.79 20.44
C THR A 79 -14.78 11.64 19.48
N LYS A 80 -16.04 11.17 19.42
CA LYS A 80 -16.41 10.05 18.57
C LYS A 80 -16.75 10.49 17.15
N ARG A 81 -16.75 9.50 16.26
CA ARG A 81 -17.13 9.61 14.85
C ARG A 81 -17.88 8.36 14.44
N LEU A 82 -18.77 8.52 13.47
CA LEU A 82 -19.45 7.37 12.84
C LEU A 82 -18.52 6.67 11.85
N ILE A 83 -17.76 7.45 11.08
CA ILE A 83 -16.87 6.95 10.04
C ILE A 83 -15.43 6.99 10.54
N ASP A 84 -14.76 5.85 10.49
CA ASP A 84 -13.38 5.71 10.95
C ASP A 84 -12.37 5.74 9.82
N MET A 85 -12.71 5.13 8.68
CA MET A 85 -11.85 5.07 7.52
C MET A 85 -12.61 5.27 6.21
N HIS A 86 -11.88 5.60 5.16
CA HIS A 86 -12.37 5.68 3.78
C HIS A 86 -11.55 4.74 2.91
N SER A 87 -12.20 3.80 2.22
CA SER A 87 -11.52 2.85 1.36
C SER A 87 -11.01 3.50 0.08
N ILE A 88 -9.87 3.08 -0.43
CA ILE A 88 -9.41 3.39 -1.80
C ILE A 88 -8.79 2.13 -2.40
N HIS A 89 -9.09 1.89 -3.68
CA HIS A 89 -8.62 0.73 -4.42
C HIS A 89 -7.79 1.21 -5.61
N VAL A 90 -6.58 0.68 -5.76
CA VAL A 90 -5.73 0.97 -6.93
C VAL A 90 -4.93 -0.28 -7.26
N TYR A 91 -5.03 -0.68 -8.52
CA TYR A 91 -4.19 -1.69 -9.12
C TYR A 91 -3.29 -1.04 -10.16
N THR A 92 -2.02 -1.44 -10.19
CA THR A 92 -1.03 -0.90 -11.13
C THR A 92 -0.41 -2.03 -11.95
N ALA A 93 -0.20 -1.84 -13.24
CA ALA A 93 0.58 -2.77 -14.04
C ALA A 93 1.17 -2.09 -15.27
N ASP A 94 2.32 -2.57 -15.71
CA ASP A 94 2.91 -2.20 -17.00
C ASP A 94 3.79 -3.33 -17.55
N GLY A 95 3.89 -3.40 -18.88
CA GLY A 95 4.79 -4.35 -19.56
C GLY A 95 6.27 -3.92 -19.54
N ASP A 96 6.56 -2.64 -19.35
CA ASP A 96 7.92 -2.13 -19.14
C ASP A 96 8.30 -2.23 -17.67
N ALA A 97 9.47 -2.80 -17.38
CA ALA A 97 9.84 -3.15 -16.01
C ALA A 97 9.99 -1.92 -15.09
N VAL A 98 10.61 -0.85 -15.60
CA VAL A 98 10.77 0.37 -14.81
C VAL A 98 9.44 1.08 -14.63
N ALA A 99 8.63 1.21 -15.70
CA ALA A 99 7.30 1.80 -15.62
C ALA A 99 6.38 1.04 -14.64
N ASN A 100 6.46 -0.30 -14.62
CA ASN A 100 5.71 -1.14 -13.69
C ASN A 100 6.15 -0.90 -12.24
N ALA A 101 7.46 -0.85 -12.00
CA ALA A 101 8.00 -0.68 -10.66
C ALA A 101 7.75 0.71 -10.06
N VAL A 102 7.65 1.77 -10.89
CA VAL A 102 7.34 3.14 -10.42
C VAL A 102 5.85 3.45 -10.40
N ALA A 103 5.00 2.68 -11.08
CA ALA A 103 3.55 2.83 -11.08
C ALA A 103 2.91 2.95 -9.68
N PRO A 104 3.35 2.20 -8.64
CA PRO A 104 2.83 2.29 -7.28
C PRO A 104 2.93 3.68 -6.65
N ARG A 105 3.76 4.58 -7.20
CA ARG A 105 3.81 6.00 -6.76
C ARG A 105 2.46 6.70 -6.96
N ALA A 106 1.58 6.21 -7.85
CA ALA A 106 0.19 6.66 -7.92
C ALA A 106 -0.54 6.49 -6.59
N ALA A 107 -0.30 5.40 -5.86
CA ALA A 107 -0.94 5.15 -4.58
C ALA A 107 -0.53 6.16 -3.52
N GLU A 108 0.75 6.57 -3.51
CA GLU A 108 1.22 7.60 -2.60
C GLU A 108 0.50 8.92 -2.84
N ARG A 109 0.35 9.29 -4.12
CA ARG A 109 -0.38 10.49 -4.49
C ARG A 109 -1.87 10.38 -4.20
N ALA A 110 -2.47 9.21 -4.43
CA ALA A 110 -3.86 8.91 -4.11
C ALA A 110 -4.16 9.08 -2.62
N ILE A 111 -3.30 8.54 -1.74
CA ILE A 111 -3.44 8.69 -0.29
C ILE A 111 -3.40 10.18 0.09
N GLN A 112 -2.43 10.94 -0.45
CA GLN A 112 -2.31 12.38 -0.18
C GLN A 112 -3.56 13.16 -0.61
N MET A 113 -4.10 12.86 -1.80
CA MET A 113 -5.31 13.50 -2.32
C MET A 113 -6.54 13.12 -1.50
N ALA A 114 -6.71 11.85 -1.16
CA ALA A 114 -7.81 11.38 -0.33
C ALA A 114 -7.80 12.05 1.05
N MET A 115 -6.62 12.19 1.66
CA MET A 115 -6.49 12.90 2.94
C MET A 115 -6.83 14.38 2.83
N ALA A 116 -6.49 15.04 1.71
CA ALA A 116 -6.92 16.41 1.46
C ALA A 116 -8.46 16.52 1.35
N LEU A 117 -9.12 15.53 0.73
CA LEU A 117 -10.58 15.45 0.68
C LEU A 117 -11.19 15.21 2.07
N VAL A 118 -10.56 14.36 2.91
CA VAL A 118 -10.96 14.17 4.31
C VAL A 118 -10.88 15.48 5.08
N ASP A 119 -9.79 16.23 4.93
CA ASP A 119 -9.59 17.52 5.61
C ASP A 119 -10.62 18.55 5.13
N LEU A 120 -10.90 18.63 3.82
CA LEU A 120 -11.93 19.50 3.26
C LEU A 120 -13.32 19.17 3.84
N ALA A 121 -13.72 17.89 3.82
CA ALA A 121 -15.02 17.46 4.34
C ALA A 121 -15.18 17.79 5.84
N ARG A 122 -14.12 17.63 6.63
CA ARG A 122 -14.12 17.99 8.06
C ARG A 122 -14.34 19.49 8.27
N ILE A 123 -13.68 20.33 7.47
CA ILE A 123 -13.80 21.78 7.54
C ILE A 123 -15.22 22.21 7.17
N GLU A 124 -15.73 21.74 6.02
CA GLU A 124 -17.05 22.12 5.52
C GLU A 124 -18.20 21.64 6.44
N ASN A 125 -18.05 20.45 7.04
CA ASN A 125 -19.03 19.92 7.98
C ASN A 125 -18.83 20.41 9.42
N GLY A 126 -17.88 21.30 9.69
CA GLY A 126 -17.63 21.86 11.03
C GLY A 126 -17.26 20.80 12.07
N VAL A 127 -16.53 19.75 11.67
CA VAL A 127 -16.15 18.65 12.56
C VAL A 127 -15.18 19.16 13.64
N PRO A 128 -15.47 18.99 14.94
CA PRO A 128 -14.60 19.49 16.00
C PRO A 128 -13.18 18.92 15.96
N ALA A 129 -12.20 19.72 16.38
CA ALA A 129 -10.79 19.33 16.42
C ALA A 129 -10.51 18.10 17.31
N ALA A 130 -11.34 17.91 18.35
CA ALA A 130 -11.24 16.77 19.27
C ALA A 130 -11.66 15.43 18.63
N VAL A 131 -12.42 15.45 17.52
CA VAL A 131 -12.82 14.24 16.80
C VAL A 131 -11.65 13.76 15.94
N PRO A 132 -11.13 12.53 16.14
CA PRO A 132 -10.03 12.00 15.34
C PRO A 132 -10.31 12.03 13.85
N ARG A 133 -9.30 12.37 13.06
CA ARG A 133 -9.39 12.42 11.59
C ARG A 133 -9.55 11.01 11.01
N PRO A 134 -10.53 10.75 10.12
CA PRO A 134 -10.62 9.47 9.41
C PRO A 134 -9.31 9.16 8.69
N THR A 135 -8.93 7.88 8.67
CA THR A 135 -7.74 7.41 7.95
C THR A 135 -8.14 6.75 6.63
N ILE A 136 -7.16 6.50 5.77
CA ILE A 136 -7.38 5.71 4.57
C ILE A 136 -7.32 4.22 4.90
N CYS A 137 -8.22 3.45 4.31
CA CYS A 137 -8.18 2.00 4.24
C CYS A 137 -7.81 1.61 2.81
N PHE A 138 -6.63 1.04 2.59
CA PHE A 138 -6.23 0.53 1.28
C PHE A 138 -6.53 -0.96 1.23
N ASP A 139 -7.82 -1.32 1.29
CA ASP A 139 -8.31 -2.70 1.42
C ASP A 139 -8.26 -3.52 0.13
N GLU A 140 -7.92 -2.88 -0.99
CA GLU A 140 -7.53 -3.56 -2.23
C GLU A 140 -6.35 -2.85 -2.91
N TRP A 141 -5.21 -3.53 -2.97
CA TRP A 141 -4.06 -3.13 -3.77
C TRP A 141 -3.28 -4.34 -4.25
N ASN A 142 -2.74 -4.25 -5.46
CA ASN A 142 -1.66 -5.12 -5.93
C ASN A 142 -1.11 -4.62 -7.28
N VAL A 143 -0.15 -5.36 -7.82
CA VAL A 143 0.03 -5.45 -9.26
C VAL A 143 -1.06 -6.33 -9.85
N TRP A 144 -1.81 -5.79 -10.81
CA TRP A 144 -2.80 -6.58 -11.57
C TRP A 144 -2.97 -6.03 -12.99
N ASP A 145 -2.73 -6.89 -13.98
CA ASP A 145 -3.10 -6.63 -15.37
C ASP A 145 -4.27 -7.57 -15.76
N PRO A 146 -5.49 -7.04 -16.00
CA PRO A 146 -6.64 -7.85 -16.39
C PRO A 146 -6.46 -8.53 -17.77
N VAL A 147 -5.49 -8.09 -18.59
CA VAL A 147 -5.12 -8.80 -19.83
C VAL A 147 -4.26 -10.04 -19.51
N ARG A 148 -3.36 -9.96 -18.52
CA ARG A 148 -2.54 -11.10 -18.10
C ARG A 148 -3.34 -12.12 -17.28
N ALA A 149 -4.26 -11.63 -16.44
CA ALA A 149 -5.07 -12.45 -15.55
C ALA A 149 -6.52 -11.93 -15.50
N PRO A 150 -7.38 -12.32 -16.46
CA PRO A 150 -8.76 -11.87 -16.51
C PRO A 150 -9.56 -12.29 -15.27
N GLY A 151 -10.33 -11.36 -14.71
CA GLY A 151 -11.11 -11.56 -13.48
C GLY A 151 -12.12 -12.70 -13.61
N GLU A 152 -12.82 -12.76 -14.74
CA GLU A 152 -13.83 -13.78 -15.04
C GLU A 152 -13.23 -15.19 -15.22
N GLN A 153 -11.91 -15.29 -15.34
CA GLN A 153 -11.16 -16.54 -15.47
C GLN A 153 -10.39 -16.91 -14.17
N GLY A 154 -10.67 -16.20 -13.07
CA GLY A 154 -10.08 -16.45 -11.76
C GLY A 154 -8.85 -15.62 -11.42
N ALA A 155 -8.39 -14.75 -12.34
CA ALA A 155 -7.27 -13.83 -12.14
C ALA A 155 -6.02 -14.45 -11.47
N GLU A 156 -5.66 -15.67 -11.86
CA GLU A 156 -4.44 -16.34 -11.41
C GLU A 156 -3.21 -15.78 -12.14
N GLU A 157 -2.73 -14.63 -11.67
CA GLU A 157 -1.59 -13.94 -12.27
C GLU A 157 -0.25 -14.57 -11.87
N LYS A 158 0.66 -14.72 -12.84
CA LYS A 158 2.05 -15.13 -12.61
C LYS A 158 2.93 -13.90 -12.44
N TYR A 159 3.47 -13.72 -11.24
CA TYR A 159 4.29 -12.56 -10.92
C TYR A 159 5.76 -12.74 -11.28
N THR A 160 6.30 -11.70 -11.91
CA THR A 160 7.70 -11.55 -12.33
C THR A 160 8.53 -10.81 -11.27
N LEU A 161 9.85 -10.72 -11.46
CA LEU A 161 10.69 -9.85 -10.62
C LEU A 161 10.27 -8.38 -10.73
N SER A 162 9.89 -7.91 -11.92
CA SER A 162 9.33 -6.55 -12.12
C SER A 162 8.15 -6.29 -11.17
N ASP A 163 7.21 -7.24 -11.09
CA ASP A 163 6.06 -7.13 -10.20
C ASP A 163 6.47 -7.17 -8.71
N ALA A 164 7.50 -7.94 -8.36
CA ALA A 164 8.05 -7.94 -6.99
C ALA A 164 8.69 -6.59 -6.60
N LEU A 165 9.36 -5.92 -7.54
CA LEU A 165 9.90 -4.58 -7.30
C LEU A 165 8.77 -3.56 -7.14
N ALA A 166 7.72 -3.63 -7.97
CA ALA A 166 6.52 -2.82 -7.82
C ALA A 166 5.85 -3.04 -6.45
N VAL A 167 5.70 -4.29 -5.99
CA VAL A 167 5.20 -4.59 -4.64
C VAL A 167 6.14 -4.02 -3.56
N GLY A 168 7.46 -4.04 -3.77
CA GLY A 168 8.41 -3.36 -2.89
C GLY A 168 8.14 -1.84 -2.78
N VAL A 169 7.86 -1.18 -3.90
CA VAL A 169 7.51 0.26 -3.92
C VAL A 169 6.16 0.51 -3.26
N TRP A 170 5.14 -0.32 -3.51
CA TRP A 170 3.86 -0.29 -2.78
C TRP A 170 4.06 -0.32 -1.26
N LEU A 171 4.86 -1.25 -0.78
CA LEU A 171 5.11 -1.42 0.65
C LEU A 171 5.90 -0.23 1.22
N ASN A 172 6.85 0.32 0.48
CA ASN A 172 7.52 1.56 0.85
C ASN A 172 6.56 2.76 0.94
N VAL A 173 5.61 2.87 -0.01
CA VAL A 173 4.55 3.89 0.02
C VAL A 173 3.75 3.80 1.32
N PHE A 174 3.31 2.59 1.72
CA PHE A 174 2.54 2.43 2.95
C PHE A 174 3.33 2.80 4.20
N VAL A 175 4.63 2.48 4.27
CA VAL A 175 5.48 2.89 5.39
C VAL A 175 5.60 4.42 5.45
N ARG A 176 5.83 5.10 4.32
CA ARG A 176 5.92 6.56 4.27
C ARG A 176 4.58 7.23 4.62
N GLN A 177 3.47 6.62 4.24
CA GLN A 177 2.12 7.13 4.43
C GLN A 177 1.41 6.56 5.67
N ALA A 178 2.12 5.88 6.58
CA ALA A 178 1.54 5.19 7.73
C ALA A 178 0.78 6.10 8.71
N ALA A 179 1.04 7.41 8.71
CA ALA A 179 0.26 8.38 9.48
C ALA A 179 -1.15 8.64 8.92
N SER A 180 -1.35 8.33 7.63
CA SER A 180 -2.61 8.52 6.90
C SER A 180 -3.34 7.20 6.65
N VAL A 181 -2.61 6.10 6.50
CA VAL A 181 -3.15 4.77 6.22
C VAL A 181 -3.36 4.01 7.52
N GLY A 182 -4.63 3.75 7.86
CA GLY A 182 -4.99 2.99 9.06
C GLY A 182 -4.98 1.48 8.85
N MET A 183 -5.11 1.04 7.60
CA MET A 183 -5.15 -0.37 7.21
C MET A 183 -4.82 -0.51 5.72
N ALA A 184 -4.13 -1.60 5.35
CA ALA A 184 -3.88 -1.97 3.97
C ALA A 184 -3.99 -3.49 3.81
N ASN A 185 -4.67 -3.96 2.77
CA ASN A 185 -4.91 -5.38 2.51
C ASN A 185 -4.55 -5.69 1.06
N ILE A 186 -3.57 -6.58 0.89
CA ILE A 186 -3.18 -7.03 -0.44
C ILE A 186 -4.32 -7.84 -1.05
N ALA A 187 -4.65 -7.53 -2.30
CA ALA A 187 -5.61 -8.28 -3.08
C ALA A 187 -4.85 -9.28 -3.97
N GLN A 188 -4.87 -10.59 -3.74
CA GLN A 188 -5.53 -11.29 -2.62
C GLN A 188 -4.57 -12.27 -1.90
N SER A 189 -5.12 -13.06 -0.98
CA SER A 189 -4.33 -13.88 -0.06
C SER A 189 -3.79 -15.18 -0.66
N VAL A 190 -4.54 -15.85 -1.53
CA VAL A 190 -4.18 -17.15 -2.15
C VAL A 190 -4.81 -17.25 -3.56
N ASN A 191 -4.04 -17.73 -4.54
CA ASN A 191 -4.39 -17.94 -5.96
C ASN A 191 -4.75 -16.68 -6.75
N VAL A 192 -5.86 -16.03 -6.42
CA VAL A 192 -6.38 -14.86 -7.13
C VAL A 192 -5.47 -13.68 -6.87
N ILE A 193 -4.77 -13.17 -7.90
CA ILE A 193 -3.79 -12.06 -7.83
C ILE A 193 -2.96 -12.10 -6.54
N SER A 194 -2.39 -13.26 -6.22
CA SER A 194 -1.86 -13.54 -4.89
C SER A 194 -0.36 -13.78 -4.87
N PRO A 195 0.38 -13.33 -3.83
CA PRO A 195 1.77 -13.73 -3.62
C PRO A 195 1.97 -15.25 -3.42
N LEU A 196 0.91 -15.97 -3.10
CA LEU A 196 0.90 -17.42 -2.90
C LEU A 196 -0.04 -18.10 -3.89
N MET A 197 0.45 -19.12 -4.59
CA MET A 197 -0.34 -20.02 -5.43
C MET A 197 -0.37 -21.41 -4.80
N THR A 198 -1.52 -22.07 -4.79
CA THR A 198 -1.64 -23.49 -4.44
C THR A 198 -1.60 -24.35 -5.68
N THR A 199 -0.94 -25.50 -5.57
CA THR A 199 -1.01 -26.59 -6.55
C THR A 199 -1.65 -27.81 -5.88
N PRO A 200 -2.00 -28.87 -6.63
CA PRO A 200 -2.43 -30.13 -6.02
C PRO A 200 -1.41 -30.74 -5.05
N THR A 201 -0.14 -30.35 -5.15
CA THR A 201 1.00 -30.94 -4.41
C THR A 201 1.66 -29.98 -3.43
N GLY A 202 1.30 -28.70 -3.38
CA GLY A 202 1.90 -27.76 -2.45
C GLY A 202 1.54 -26.30 -2.67
N VAL A 203 2.49 -25.42 -2.32
CA VAL A 203 2.35 -23.97 -2.42
C VAL A 203 3.57 -23.41 -3.13
N VAL A 204 3.34 -22.56 -4.14
CA VAL A 204 4.36 -21.76 -4.81
C VAL A 204 4.36 -20.37 -4.21
N ARG A 205 5.53 -19.95 -3.73
CA ARG A 205 5.79 -18.56 -3.33
C ARG A 205 6.14 -17.78 -4.59
N GLN A 206 5.22 -16.93 -5.04
CA GLN A 206 5.48 -16.07 -6.19
C GLN A 206 6.59 -15.06 -5.85
N THR A 207 7.12 -14.38 -6.86
CA THR A 207 8.18 -13.38 -6.66
C THR A 207 7.77 -12.28 -5.67
N THR A 208 6.49 -11.87 -5.69
CA THR A 208 5.88 -10.86 -4.82
C THR A 208 5.74 -11.28 -3.36
N TRP A 209 5.88 -12.58 -3.04
CA TRP A 209 5.88 -13.08 -1.66
C TRP A 209 7.05 -12.53 -0.84
N TRP A 210 8.23 -12.41 -1.45
CA TRP A 210 9.46 -12.09 -0.72
C TRP A 210 9.50 -10.65 -0.19
N PRO A 211 9.16 -9.61 -0.98
CA PRO A 211 8.93 -8.28 -0.45
C PRO A 211 7.90 -8.26 0.69
N LEU A 212 6.74 -8.91 0.49
CA LEU A 212 5.67 -8.94 1.48
C LEU A 212 6.14 -9.57 2.80
N LEU A 213 6.86 -10.69 2.73
CA LEU A 213 7.42 -11.38 3.89
C LEU A 213 8.43 -10.49 4.64
N LEU A 214 9.35 -9.86 3.91
CA LEU A 214 10.38 -9.00 4.50
C LEU A 214 9.77 -7.79 5.22
N PHE A 215 8.83 -7.08 4.60
CA PHE A 215 8.17 -5.94 5.22
C PHE A 215 7.32 -6.37 6.43
N SER A 216 6.54 -7.44 6.30
CA SER A 216 5.69 -7.95 7.39
C SER A 216 6.48 -8.34 8.64
N ARG A 217 7.72 -8.81 8.45
CA ARG A 217 8.62 -9.18 9.56
C ARG A 217 9.37 -7.99 10.14
N PHE A 218 9.87 -7.10 9.30
CA PHE A 218 10.94 -6.18 9.70
C PHE A 218 10.57 -4.69 9.67
N MET A 219 9.53 -4.28 8.95
CA MET A 219 9.09 -2.88 8.88
C MET A 219 8.01 -2.59 9.91
N ARG A 220 8.40 -2.63 11.20
CA ARG A 220 7.52 -2.45 12.37
C ARG A 220 7.99 -1.29 13.25
N GLY A 221 7.09 -0.77 14.07
CA GLY A 221 7.36 0.33 14.99
C GLY A 221 7.09 1.69 14.36
N HIS A 222 8.01 2.63 14.50
CA HIS A 222 7.85 4.00 14.03
C HIS A 222 8.48 4.21 12.65
N SER A 223 7.76 4.84 11.72
CA SER A 223 8.37 5.25 10.45
C SER A 223 9.46 6.30 10.69
N VAL A 224 10.53 6.21 9.91
CA VAL A 224 11.67 7.12 9.98
C VAL A 224 11.66 7.99 8.73
N ALA A 225 11.68 9.31 8.92
CA ALA A 225 11.78 10.24 7.81
C ALA A 225 13.15 10.11 7.13
N LEU A 226 13.16 9.97 5.80
CA LEU A 226 14.36 9.83 5.00
C LEU A 226 14.57 11.05 4.10
N SER A 227 15.83 11.40 3.86
CA SER A 227 16.23 12.30 2.78
C SER A 227 16.94 11.48 1.71
N VAL A 228 16.28 11.25 0.58
CA VAL A 228 16.79 10.42 -0.51
C VAL A 228 17.17 11.32 -1.68
N ARG A 229 18.39 11.14 -2.19
CA ARG A 229 18.86 11.80 -3.42
C ARG A 229 19.29 10.74 -4.42
N ALA A 230 18.46 10.54 -5.44
CA ALA A 230 18.72 9.62 -6.53
C ALA A 230 18.34 10.27 -7.86
N PRO A 231 18.92 9.84 -9.00
CA PRO A 231 18.41 10.21 -10.31
C PRO A 231 16.94 9.76 -10.46
N GLU A 232 16.20 10.48 -11.30
CA GLU A 232 14.79 10.21 -11.54
C GLU A 232 14.59 9.45 -12.85
N TYR A 233 13.66 8.50 -12.85
CA TYR A 233 13.16 7.90 -14.07
C TYR A 233 12.26 8.90 -14.80
N LEU A 234 12.61 9.30 -16.02
CA LEU A 234 11.85 10.30 -16.80
C LEU A 234 11.01 9.69 -17.93
N GLY A 235 10.93 8.36 -18.03
CA GLY A 235 10.16 7.68 -19.06
C GLY A 235 8.65 7.77 -18.86
N ARG A 236 7.89 6.99 -19.63
CA ARG A 236 6.42 6.93 -19.47
C ARG A 236 6.06 6.29 -18.13
N THR A 237 4.99 6.76 -17.50
CA THR A 237 4.40 6.11 -16.32
C THR A 237 3.05 5.53 -16.68
N ASN A 238 2.62 4.53 -15.92
CA ASN A 238 1.24 4.07 -15.93
C ASN A 238 0.72 4.03 -14.49
N PRO A 239 -0.29 4.84 -14.13
CA PRO A 239 -0.95 5.83 -14.96
C PRO A 239 -0.04 7.01 -15.39
N ALA A 240 -0.35 7.60 -16.54
CA ALA A 240 0.46 8.66 -17.15
C ALA A 240 0.52 9.96 -16.31
N TRP A 241 -0.49 10.22 -15.49
CA TRP A 241 -0.58 11.44 -14.69
C TRP A 241 0.46 11.50 -13.56
N ILE A 242 1.05 10.36 -13.14
CA ILE A 242 2.09 10.32 -12.09
C ILE A 242 3.24 11.27 -12.46
N ARG A 243 3.67 11.27 -13.72
CA ARG A 243 4.81 12.04 -14.26
C ARG A 243 4.79 13.52 -13.90
N GLY A 244 3.62 14.13 -13.73
CA GLY A 244 3.47 15.55 -13.39
C GLY A 244 3.02 15.82 -11.96
N THR A 245 2.85 14.79 -11.13
CA THR A 245 2.20 14.92 -9.83
C THR A 245 3.08 14.49 -8.67
N ILE A 246 4.04 13.59 -8.89
CA ILE A 246 4.95 13.09 -7.87
C ILE A 246 6.25 12.58 -8.51
N GLU A 247 7.36 12.71 -7.81
CA GLU A 247 8.67 12.20 -8.26
C GLU A 247 8.70 10.68 -8.38
N THR A 248 9.47 10.18 -9.37
CA THR A 248 9.70 8.74 -9.60
C THR A 248 11.20 8.41 -9.56
N PRO A 249 11.84 8.39 -8.37
CA PRO A 249 13.27 8.14 -8.23
C PRO A 249 13.62 6.70 -8.64
N PHE A 250 14.84 6.49 -9.17
CA PHE A 250 15.33 5.14 -9.43
C PHE A 250 15.59 4.33 -8.15
N LEU A 251 15.76 5.01 -7.01
CA LEU A 251 15.83 4.41 -5.68
C LEU A 251 14.62 4.87 -4.87
N ASP A 252 13.64 4.00 -4.68
CA ASP A 252 12.52 4.24 -3.77
C ASP A 252 12.81 3.60 -2.41
N ALA A 253 12.62 4.34 -1.33
CA ALA A 253 13.03 3.88 0.00
C ALA A 253 12.05 4.26 1.11
N SER A 254 12.02 3.44 2.15
CA SER A 254 11.36 3.73 3.42
C SER A 254 12.15 3.11 4.57
N ALA A 255 11.96 3.60 5.79
CA ALA A 255 12.62 3.06 6.97
C ALA A 255 11.70 3.03 8.18
N ALA A 256 11.97 2.09 9.08
CA ALA A 256 11.27 1.95 10.35
C ALA A 256 12.25 1.67 11.50
N LEU A 257 11.95 2.24 12.67
CA LEU A 257 12.59 1.94 13.94
C LEU A 257 11.65 1.06 14.76
N GLY A 258 12.05 -0.18 14.97
CA GLY A 258 11.33 -1.13 15.80
C GLY A 258 11.43 -0.78 17.29
N GLU A 259 10.41 -1.17 18.06
CA GLU A 259 10.42 -1.08 19.53
C GLU A 259 11.55 -1.92 20.16
N ASP A 260 12.02 -2.92 19.42
CA ASP A 260 13.19 -3.73 19.74
C ASP A 260 14.52 -2.99 19.50
N GLY A 261 14.50 -1.73 19.08
CA GLY A 261 15.68 -0.90 18.81
C GLY A 261 16.42 -1.26 17.52
N TRP A 262 15.80 -2.01 16.59
CA TRP A 262 16.36 -2.25 15.26
C TRP A 262 15.85 -1.20 14.27
N VAL A 263 16.77 -0.63 13.49
CA VAL A 263 16.43 0.15 12.31
C VAL A 263 16.40 -0.80 11.11
N THR A 264 15.36 -0.68 10.30
CA THR A 264 15.26 -1.34 8.99
C THR A 264 15.12 -0.27 7.92
N LEU A 265 16.03 -0.25 6.95
CA LEU A 265 15.95 0.56 5.74
C LEU A 265 15.64 -0.36 4.56
N ALA A 266 14.52 -0.15 3.89
CA ALA A 266 14.17 -0.82 2.65
C ALA A 266 14.44 0.11 1.46
N VAL A 267 15.17 -0.39 0.45
CA VAL A 267 15.48 0.34 -0.79
C VAL A 267 15.16 -0.55 -1.98
N VAL A 268 14.35 -0.05 -2.91
CA VAL A 268 14.10 -0.66 -4.21
C VAL A 268 14.90 0.10 -5.26
N ASN A 269 15.84 -0.58 -5.92
CA ASN A 269 16.47 -0.09 -7.13
C ASN A 269 15.68 -0.59 -8.35
N VAL A 270 14.92 0.32 -8.97
CA VAL A 270 14.09 0.00 -10.14
C VAL A 270 14.86 0.07 -11.47
N HIS A 271 16.14 0.46 -11.44
CA HIS A 271 16.94 0.54 -12.66
C HIS A 271 17.38 -0.85 -13.13
N GLU A 272 17.24 -1.15 -14.42
CA GLU A 272 17.53 -2.49 -14.97
C GLU A 272 19.02 -2.76 -15.21
N GLU A 273 19.78 -1.72 -15.52
CA GLU A 273 21.19 -1.87 -15.93
C GLU A 273 22.22 -1.37 -14.92
N ARG A 274 21.85 -0.48 -13.98
CA ARG A 274 22.79 0.24 -13.13
C ARG A 274 22.59 -0.05 -11.66
N ASP A 275 23.67 -0.44 -11.02
CA ASP A 275 23.81 -0.43 -9.57
C ASP A 275 24.02 1.01 -9.11
N PHE A 276 23.59 1.32 -7.88
CA PHE A 276 23.83 2.62 -7.27
C PHE A 276 24.67 2.47 -6.01
N GLU A 277 25.86 3.07 -6.03
CA GLU A 277 26.71 3.24 -4.87
C GLU A 277 26.25 4.48 -4.07
N VAL A 278 25.79 4.26 -2.84
CA VAL A 278 25.13 5.29 -2.02
C VAL A 278 25.88 5.51 -0.71
N GLU A 279 26.15 6.78 -0.40
CA GLU A 279 26.59 7.20 0.94
C GLU A 279 25.41 7.18 1.90
N LEU A 280 25.43 6.29 2.89
CA LEU A 280 24.39 6.17 3.90
C LEU A 280 24.80 6.91 5.18
N LYS A 281 24.00 7.88 5.60
CA LYS A 281 24.17 8.60 6.86
C LYS A 281 23.17 8.08 7.90
N GLY A 282 23.62 7.93 9.15
CA GLY A 282 22.80 7.42 10.25
C GLY A 282 22.87 5.91 10.47
N VAL A 283 23.64 5.19 9.64
CA VAL A 283 24.03 3.79 9.91
C VAL A 283 25.21 3.80 10.88
N LYS A 284 25.19 2.93 11.89
CA LYS A 284 26.33 2.75 12.80
C LYS A 284 27.32 1.75 12.21
N GLU A 285 28.61 2.00 12.41
CA GLU A 285 29.64 1.00 12.18
C GLU A 285 29.36 -0.25 13.05
N GLY A 286 29.43 -1.41 12.43
CA GLY A 286 29.08 -2.69 13.03
C GLY A 286 28.33 -3.58 12.06
N LYS A 287 27.85 -4.73 12.56
CA LYS A 287 27.13 -5.69 11.71
C LYS A 287 25.79 -5.10 11.25
N VAL A 288 25.64 -4.93 9.94
CA VAL A 288 24.39 -4.66 9.24
C VAL A 288 23.94 -5.95 8.55
N ASP A 289 22.78 -6.48 8.93
CA ASP A 289 22.16 -7.61 8.25
C ASP A 289 21.55 -7.13 6.91
N VAL A 290 21.83 -7.86 5.84
CA VAL A 290 21.42 -7.50 4.48
C VAL A 290 20.51 -8.60 3.93
N TYR A 291 19.31 -8.22 3.48
CA TYR A 291 18.37 -9.11 2.80
C TYR A 291 18.11 -8.56 1.41
N THR A 292 18.42 -9.33 0.36
CA THR A 292 18.23 -8.90 -1.03
C THR A 292 17.28 -9.83 -1.77
N VAL A 293 16.30 -9.25 -2.46
CA VAL A 293 15.44 -9.93 -3.43
C VAL A 293 15.80 -9.42 -4.81
N THR A 294 16.26 -10.31 -5.68
CA THR A 294 16.63 -10.01 -7.08
C THR A 294 16.58 -11.30 -7.91
N GLY A 295 16.81 -11.21 -9.22
CA GLY A 295 16.75 -12.34 -10.15
C GLY A 295 17.55 -12.08 -11.43
N GLU A 296 17.60 -13.08 -12.31
CA GLU A 296 18.40 -13.04 -13.55
C GLU A 296 17.90 -12.03 -14.60
N SER A 297 16.61 -11.69 -14.56
CA SER A 297 15.97 -10.72 -15.45
C SER A 297 14.69 -10.16 -14.81
N ALA A 298 14.17 -9.03 -15.32
CA ALA A 298 12.92 -8.47 -14.84
C ALA A 298 11.70 -9.40 -15.03
N ALA A 299 11.75 -10.29 -16.03
CA ALA A 299 10.67 -11.20 -16.39
C ALA A 299 10.71 -12.55 -15.67
N VAL A 300 11.73 -12.82 -14.85
CA VAL A 300 11.86 -14.11 -14.16
C VAL A 300 10.69 -14.33 -13.18
N VAL A 301 10.17 -15.56 -13.14
CA VAL A 301 9.06 -15.99 -12.28
C VAL A 301 9.50 -17.17 -11.40
N ASN A 302 8.76 -17.41 -10.31
CA ASN A 302 8.83 -18.67 -9.57
C ASN A 302 7.75 -19.64 -10.05
N THR A 303 8.04 -20.93 -10.05
CA THR A 303 7.09 -21.99 -10.42
C THR A 303 7.16 -23.15 -9.42
N GLU A 304 6.25 -24.11 -9.54
CA GLU A 304 6.33 -25.34 -8.74
C GLU A 304 7.66 -26.05 -8.98
N GLY A 305 8.37 -26.33 -7.87
CA GLY A 305 9.69 -26.98 -7.90
C GLY A 305 10.87 -26.06 -8.26
N GLU A 306 10.63 -24.80 -8.64
CA GLU A 306 11.70 -23.87 -9.07
C GLU A 306 11.50 -22.46 -8.48
N GLU A 307 12.30 -22.13 -7.46
CA GLU A 307 12.28 -20.84 -6.76
C GLU A 307 13.50 -20.00 -7.20
N LYS A 308 13.37 -19.28 -8.32
CA LYS A 308 14.44 -18.47 -8.94
C LYS A 308 14.66 -17.13 -8.24
N VAL A 309 13.59 -16.58 -7.66
CA VAL A 309 13.60 -15.36 -6.87
C VAL A 309 13.28 -15.75 -5.43
N GLY A 310 14.14 -15.31 -4.52
CA GLY A 310 14.03 -15.53 -3.09
C GLY A 310 14.88 -14.53 -2.31
N ILE A 311 14.95 -14.69 -1.00
CA ILE A 311 15.78 -13.85 -0.14
C ILE A 311 17.22 -14.37 -0.17
N LYS A 312 18.17 -13.49 -0.53
CA LYS A 312 19.61 -13.70 -0.34
C LYS A 312 20.07 -12.91 0.86
N GLU A 313 20.68 -13.60 1.83
CA GLU A 313 21.20 -12.98 3.05
C GLU A 313 22.71 -12.73 2.95
N SER A 314 23.14 -11.57 3.44
CA SER A 314 24.55 -11.23 3.60
C SER A 314 24.72 -10.23 4.74
N SER A 315 25.91 -9.68 4.90
CA SER A 315 26.18 -8.63 5.88
C SER A 315 27.07 -7.54 5.30
N TRP A 316 26.91 -6.33 5.81
CA TRP A 316 27.80 -5.20 5.61
C TRP A 316 28.29 -4.70 6.98
N ASP A 317 29.45 -4.04 7.04
CA ASP A 317 30.06 -3.55 8.28
C ASP A 317 29.61 -2.12 8.66
N GLY A 318 28.68 -1.55 7.91
CA GLY A 318 28.19 -0.19 8.14
C GLY A 318 29.20 0.90 7.80
N VAL A 319 30.35 0.56 7.19
CA VAL A 319 31.42 1.49 6.86
C VAL A 319 31.45 1.77 5.36
N GLY A 320 31.62 3.05 5.02
CA GLY A 320 31.73 3.51 3.64
C GLY A 320 30.38 3.58 2.93
N LYS A 321 30.40 3.39 1.61
CA LYS A 321 29.19 3.40 0.79
C LYS A 321 28.66 1.98 0.62
N TYR A 322 27.35 1.87 0.47
CA TYR A 322 26.68 0.62 0.15
C TYR A 322 26.21 0.62 -1.31
N THR A 323 26.35 -0.50 -2.01
CA THR A 323 25.92 -0.66 -3.40
C THR A 323 24.57 -1.37 -3.46
N PHE A 324 23.52 -0.65 -3.87
CA PHE A 324 22.22 -1.22 -4.18
C PHE A 324 22.23 -1.75 -5.61
N GLY A 325 22.22 -3.07 -5.76
CA GLY A 325 22.23 -3.73 -7.08
C GLY A 325 21.03 -3.36 -7.93
N LYS A 326 21.18 -3.35 -9.25
CA LYS A 326 20.10 -3.16 -10.22
C LYS A 326 18.96 -4.17 -10.04
N SER A 327 17.75 -3.79 -10.40
CA SER A 327 16.54 -4.62 -10.29
C SER A 327 16.46 -5.42 -8.98
N SER A 328 16.53 -4.70 -7.86
CA SER A 328 16.56 -5.34 -6.55
C SER A 328 15.76 -4.59 -5.49
N LEU A 329 15.24 -5.34 -4.53
CA LEU A 329 14.83 -4.85 -3.22
C LEU A 329 15.89 -5.27 -2.22
N THR A 330 16.44 -4.33 -1.47
CA THR A 330 17.39 -4.58 -0.38
C THR A 330 16.86 -4.02 0.93
N LEU A 331 16.86 -4.83 1.98
CA LEU A 331 16.70 -4.40 3.36
C LEU A 331 18.05 -4.41 4.07
N LEU A 332 18.41 -3.27 4.66
CA LEU A 332 19.53 -3.13 5.58
C LEU A 332 18.99 -3.04 7.00
N ARG A 333 19.54 -3.83 7.92
CA ARG A 333 19.09 -3.90 9.31
C ARG A 333 20.23 -3.78 10.29
N TRP A 334 20.13 -2.85 11.23
CA TRP A 334 21.15 -2.66 12.26
C TRP A 334 20.53 -2.22 13.59
N LYS A 335 21.29 -2.40 14.67
CA LYS A 335 20.87 -1.94 16.00
C LYS A 335 21.11 -0.42 16.14
N ALA A 336 20.06 0.29 16.54
CA ALA A 336 20.05 1.75 16.72
C ALA A 336 20.98 2.24 17.84
#